data_AF-A0A4D9DCV3-F1
#
_entry.id   AF-A0A4D9DCV3-F1
#
_cell.length_a   1.000
_cell.length_b   1.000
_cell.length_c   1.000
_cell.angle_alpha   90.00
_cell.angle_beta   90.00
_cell.angle_gamma   90.00
#
_symmetry.space_group_name_H-M   'P 1'
#
loop_
_entity.id
_entity.type
_entity.pdbx_description
1 polymer ?
#
loop_
_entity_poly.entity_id
_entity_poly.type
_entity_poly.pdbx_seq_one_letter_code
_entity_poly.pdbx_strand_id
1 'polypeptide(L)'
;MSLADAEVQLLDYVQRFVPEKRKAPLAGNTIHTDRTFLAAHMPALEGHTHYRNVDVSTIKELTRRWFPRVSFNTPVKSGNHRALADIQESIEELRYFREAVFVAAPGPDSTTLQTIARTHQGSLTGAFAPADNVE
;
A
#
# COMPACT_ATOMS: atom_id res chain seq x y z
N MET A 1 -29.66 -2.09 10.73
CA MET A 1 -28.91 -2.71 9.61
C MET A 1 -28.14 -3.89 10.17
N SER A 2 -28.28 -5.09 9.59
CA SER A 2 -27.49 -6.25 10.00
C SER A 2 -26.09 -6.23 9.38
N LEU A 3 -25.20 -7.11 9.84
CA LEU A 3 -23.86 -7.27 9.25
C LEU A 3 -23.92 -7.74 7.78
N ALA A 4 -24.82 -8.66 7.47
CA ALA A 4 -25.03 -9.15 6.10
C ALA A 4 -25.56 -8.05 5.18
N ASP A 5 -26.51 -7.22 5.66
CA ASP A 5 -27.00 -6.08 4.89
C ASP A 5 -25.89 -5.06 4.62
N ALA A 6 -24.96 -4.90 5.56
CA ALA A 6 -23.81 -4.02 5.41
C ALA A 6 -22.82 -4.56 4.38
N GLU A 7 -22.53 -5.87 4.40
CA GLU A 7 -21.66 -6.51 3.41
C GLU A 7 -22.19 -6.34 1.98
N VAL A 8 -23.49 -6.58 1.77
CA VAL A 8 -24.12 -6.42 0.45
C VAL A 8 -24.00 -4.97 -0.03
N GLN A 9 -24.37 -4.00 0.81
CA GLN A 9 -24.28 -2.58 0.43
C GLN A 9 -22.85 -2.13 0.13
N LEU A 10 -21.86 -2.60 0.90
CA LEU A 10 -20.46 -2.29 0.66
C LEU A 10 -19.93 -2.94 -0.62
N LEU A 11 -20.28 -4.21 -0.86
CA LEU A 11 -19.89 -4.92 -2.08
C LEU A 11 -20.47 -4.25 -3.32
N ASP A 12 -21.76 -3.92 -3.30
CA ASP A 12 -22.42 -3.19 -4.38
C ASP A 12 -21.75 -1.83 -4.61
N TYR A 13 -21.43 -1.10 -3.53
CA TYR A 13 -20.71 0.16 -3.61
C TYR A 13 -19.37 -0.01 -4.33
N VAL A 14 -18.57 -0.99 -3.92
CA VAL A 14 -17.22 -1.25 -4.46
C VAL A 14 -17.29 -1.69 -5.92
N GLN A 15 -18.25 -2.55 -6.28
CA GLN A 15 -18.38 -3.06 -7.65
C GLN A 15 -18.69 -1.97 -8.68
N ARG A 16 -19.32 -0.85 -8.28
CA ARG A 16 -19.53 0.30 -9.17
C ARG A 16 -18.22 0.96 -9.63
N PHE A 17 -17.17 0.90 -8.81
CA PHE A 17 -15.87 1.51 -9.11
C PHE A 17 -14.83 0.48 -9.55
N VAL A 18 -14.91 -0.74 -9.03
CA VAL A 18 -14.02 -1.86 -9.34
C VAL A 18 -14.88 -3.08 -9.67
N PRO A 19 -15.41 -3.20 -10.90
CA PRO A 19 -16.33 -4.28 -11.25
C PRO A 19 -15.65 -5.65 -11.30
N GLU A 20 -14.36 -5.68 -11.66
CA GLU A 20 -13.58 -6.90 -11.76
C GLU A 20 -13.11 -7.38 -10.37
N LYS A 21 -13.40 -8.64 -10.05
CA LYS A 21 -12.87 -9.30 -8.84
C LYS A 21 -11.34 -9.35 -8.85
N ARG A 22 -10.75 -9.28 -7.66
CA ARG A 22 -9.31 -9.38 -7.40
C ARG A 22 -8.48 -8.34 -8.16
N LYS A 23 -9.05 -7.20 -8.57
CA LYS A 23 -8.30 -6.14 -9.26
C LYS A 23 -7.66 -5.13 -8.31
N ALA A 24 -8.42 -4.62 -7.35
CA ALA A 24 -7.94 -3.57 -6.43
C ALA A 24 -7.47 -4.17 -5.09
N PRO A 25 -6.28 -3.81 -4.58
CA PRO A 25 -5.85 -4.17 -3.22
C PRO A 25 -6.63 -3.38 -2.17
N LEU A 26 -6.68 -3.91 -0.93
CA LEU A 26 -7.12 -3.13 0.22
C LEU A 26 -6.02 -2.12 0.60
N ALA A 27 -6.42 -0.89 0.94
CA ALA A 27 -5.50 0.19 1.26
C ALA A 27 -5.93 0.96 2.52
N GLY A 28 -4.97 1.35 3.34
CA GLY A 28 -5.20 2.11 4.57
C GLY A 28 -4.02 2.02 5.53
N ASN A 29 -4.12 2.68 6.69
CA ASN A 29 -3.17 2.48 7.78
C ASN A 29 -3.47 1.17 8.51
N THR A 30 -2.45 0.31 8.68
CA THR A 30 -2.59 -0.94 9.47
C THR A 30 -3.72 -1.83 8.92
N ILE A 31 -3.89 -1.78 7.59
CA ILE A 31 -5.02 -2.38 6.86
C ILE A 31 -5.09 -3.91 6.98
N HIS A 32 -4.02 -4.56 7.44
CA HIS A 32 -4.02 -5.99 7.75
C HIS A 32 -5.06 -6.35 8.83
N THR A 33 -5.28 -5.46 9.80
CA THR A 33 -6.29 -5.67 10.85
C THR A 33 -7.69 -5.67 10.26
N ASP A 34 -8.04 -4.66 9.46
CA ASP A 34 -9.33 -4.59 8.76
C ASP A 34 -9.54 -5.78 7.84
N ARG A 35 -8.50 -6.19 7.09
CA ARG A 35 -8.57 -7.37 6.23
C ARG A 35 -8.91 -8.64 7.00
N THR A 36 -8.30 -8.83 8.17
CA THR A 36 -8.59 -9.99 9.03
C THR A 36 -10.05 -9.97 9.49
N PHE A 37 -10.56 -8.79 9.84
CA PHE A 37 -11.97 -8.62 10.19
C PHE A 37 -12.90 -8.92 9.01
N LEU A 38 -12.62 -8.38 7.82
CA LEU A 38 -13.39 -8.66 6.61
C LEU A 38 -13.37 -10.14 6.23
N ALA A 39 -12.23 -10.81 6.33
CA ALA A 39 -12.15 -12.25 6.04
C ALA A 39 -13.05 -13.08 6.95
N ALA A 40 -13.19 -12.69 8.22
CA ALA A 40 -14.02 -13.40 9.20
C ALA A 40 -15.52 -13.05 9.08
N HIS A 41 -15.84 -11.81 8.75
CA HIS A 41 -17.20 -11.27 8.91
C HIS A 41 -17.87 -10.81 7.61
N MET A 42 -17.09 -10.56 6.55
CA MET A 42 -17.54 -10.11 5.24
C MET A 42 -16.74 -10.80 4.11
N PRO A 43 -16.80 -12.14 4.00
CA PRO A 43 -15.94 -12.92 3.11
C PRO A 43 -16.21 -12.68 1.62
N ALA A 44 -17.43 -12.30 1.22
CA ALA A 44 -17.73 -11.98 -0.17
C ALA A 44 -17.08 -10.65 -0.57
N LEU A 45 -17.08 -9.67 0.33
CA LEU A 45 -16.38 -8.39 0.15
C LEU A 45 -14.86 -8.59 0.12
N GLU A 46 -14.28 -9.32 1.09
CA GLU A 46 -12.85 -9.66 1.08
C GLU A 46 -12.45 -10.33 -0.23
N GLY A 47 -13.24 -11.34 -0.64
CA GLY A 47 -13.02 -12.13 -1.83
C GLY A 47 -13.07 -11.33 -3.14
N HIS A 48 -13.71 -10.16 -3.13
CA HIS A 48 -13.72 -9.24 -4.27
C HIS A 48 -12.41 -8.44 -4.39
N THR A 49 -11.71 -8.20 -3.29
CA THR A 49 -10.45 -7.42 -3.27
C THR A 49 -9.24 -8.29 -3.62
N HIS A 50 -8.20 -7.73 -4.23
CA HIS A 50 -6.94 -8.45 -4.48
C HIS A 50 -6.26 -8.80 -3.15
N TYR A 51 -5.58 -9.95 -3.08
CA TYR A 51 -4.97 -10.49 -1.85
C TYR A 51 -3.84 -9.61 -1.26
N ARG A 52 -3.28 -8.68 -2.05
CA ARG A 52 -2.26 -7.73 -1.60
C ARG A 52 -2.88 -6.55 -0.85
N ASN A 53 -2.06 -5.96 0.02
CA ASN A 53 -2.37 -4.74 0.75
C ASN A 53 -1.49 -3.59 0.27
N VAL A 54 -2.02 -2.37 0.32
CA VAL A 54 -1.26 -1.11 0.34
C VAL A 54 -1.35 -0.56 1.75
N ASP A 55 -0.37 -0.90 2.59
CA ASP A 55 -0.35 -0.50 3.99
C ASP A 55 0.49 0.77 4.20
N VAL A 56 -0.18 1.87 4.50
CA VAL A 56 0.45 3.18 4.73
C VAL A 56 1.36 3.13 5.97
N SER A 57 1.03 2.31 6.97
CA SER A 57 1.83 2.17 8.19
C SER A 57 3.18 1.51 7.93
N THR A 58 3.30 0.67 6.88
CA THR A 58 4.60 0.13 6.44
C THR A 58 5.52 1.26 5.96
N ILE A 59 4.99 2.16 5.12
CA ILE A 59 5.75 3.30 4.60
C ILE A 59 6.12 4.23 5.75
N LYS A 60 5.18 4.50 6.67
CA LYS A 60 5.42 5.30 7.87
C LYS A 60 6.58 4.77 8.70
N GLU A 61 6.61 3.47 8.97
CA GLU A 61 7.67 2.86 9.77
C GLU A 61 9.04 2.89 9.07
N LEU A 62 9.09 2.73 7.75
CA LEU A 62 10.33 2.89 6.97
C LEU A 62 10.80 4.35 7.00
N THR A 63 9.91 5.30 6.73
CA THR A 63 10.19 6.75 6.77
C THR A 63 10.72 7.18 8.12
N ARG A 64 10.15 6.68 9.23
CA ARG A 64 10.62 6.99 10.58
C ARG A 64 12.07 6.58 10.84
N ARG A 65 12.54 5.48 10.22
CA ARG A 65 13.90 4.95 10.40
C ARG A 65 14.90 5.57 9.43
N TRP A 66 14.50 5.74 8.17
CA TRP A 66 15.40 6.17 7.10
C TRP A 66 15.41 7.69 6.92
N PHE A 67 14.29 8.36 7.21
CA PHE A 67 14.11 9.80 7.01
C PHE A 67 13.46 10.48 8.24
N PRO A 68 14.13 10.53 9.40
CA PRO A 68 13.53 11.06 10.64
C PRO A 68 12.91 12.46 10.49
N ARG A 69 13.55 13.35 9.71
CA ARG A 69 13.04 14.70 9.43
C ARG A 69 11.67 14.70 8.75
N VAL A 70 11.44 13.78 7.81
CA VAL A 70 10.14 13.63 7.16
C VAL A 70 9.11 13.11 8.17
N SER A 71 9.50 12.13 8.99
CA SER A 71 8.60 11.60 10.02
C SER A 71 8.14 12.66 11.03
N PHE A 72 9.01 13.59 11.43
CA PHE A 72 8.65 14.67 12.35
C PHE A 72 7.69 15.70 11.75
N ASN A 73 7.60 15.77 10.42
CA ASN A 73 6.75 16.72 9.69
C ASN A 73 5.54 16.03 9.03
N THR A 74 5.23 14.80 9.44
CA THR A 74 4.04 14.08 8.96
C THR A 74 2.77 14.81 9.43
N PRO A 75 1.72 14.95 8.58
CA PRO A 75 0.46 15.60 8.97
C PRO A 75 -0.14 15.02 10.25
N VAL A 76 -0.66 15.91 11.10
CA VAL A 76 -1.31 15.52 12.36
C VAL A 76 -2.71 14.98 12.06
N LYS A 77 -3.02 13.82 12.63
CA LYS A 77 -4.37 13.23 12.56
C LYS A 77 -5.33 13.99 13.46
N SER A 78 -6.53 14.29 12.96
CA SER A 78 -7.55 15.09 13.66
C SER A 78 -8.23 14.32 14.80
N GLY A 79 -8.14 12.98 14.82
CA GLY A 79 -8.45 12.16 15.98
C GLY A 79 -9.94 11.93 16.26
N ASN A 80 -10.83 12.19 15.28
CA ASN A 80 -12.28 12.04 15.48
C ASN A 80 -12.76 10.58 15.42
N HIS A 81 -11.88 9.59 15.22
CA HIS A 81 -12.14 8.14 15.24
C HIS A 81 -13.36 7.68 14.41
N ARG A 82 -13.68 8.42 13.34
CA ARG A 82 -14.73 8.04 12.39
C ARG A 82 -14.05 7.40 11.19
N ALA A 83 -14.55 6.25 10.77
CA ALA A 83 -13.97 5.48 9.66
C ALA A 83 -13.70 6.32 8.39
N LEU A 84 -14.62 7.21 7.99
CA LEU A 84 -14.42 8.07 6.82
C LEU A 84 -13.28 9.07 7.02
N ALA A 85 -13.18 9.67 8.21
CA ALA A 85 -12.09 10.59 8.53
C ALA A 85 -10.75 9.85 8.56
N ASP A 86 -10.70 8.67 9.17
CA ASP A 86 -9.48 7.84 9.22
C ASP A 86 -9.02 7.40 7.81
N ILE A 87 -9.95 7.12 6.90
CA ILE A 87 -9.65 6.84 5.48
C ILE A 87 -9.05 8.07 4.80
N GLN A 88 -9.65 9.25 4.98
CA GLN A 88 -9.17 10.50 4.39
C GLN A 88 -7.76 10.85 4.90
N GLU A 89 -7.54 10.73 6.20
CA GLU A 89 -6.23 10.95 6.83
C GLU A 89 -5.18 9.93 6.35
N SER A 90 -5.57 8.67 6.13
CA SER A 90 -4.66 7.66 5.54
C SER A 90 -4.23 8.04 4.12
N ILE A 91 -5.16 8.58 3.31
CA ILE A 91 -4.88 9.05 1.95
C ILE A 91 -3.95 10.27 1.98
N GLU A 92 -4.21 11.24 2.85
CA GLU A 92 -3.36 12.43 3.03
C GLU A 92 -1.95 12.06 3.49
N GLU A 93 -1.81 11.15 4.45
CA GLU A 93 -0.52 10.64 4.91
C GLU A 93 0.25 9.95 3.78
N LEU A 94 -0.42 9.12 2.95
CA LEU A 94 0.22 8.49 1.80
C LEU A 94 0.63 9.50 0.72
N ARG A 95 -0.18 10.55 0.48
CA ARG A 95 0.18 11.65 -0.44
C ARG A 95 1.45 12.37 0.05
N TYR A 96 1.52 12.69 1.34
CA TYR A 96 2.71 13.28 1.95
C TYR A 96 3.96 12.42 1.74
N PHE A 97 3.88 11.12 2.04
CA PHE A 97 5.03 10.24 1.81
C PHE A 97 5.40 10.11 0.34
N ARG A 98 4.42 10.04 -0.57
CA ARG A 98 4.67 10.02 -2.02
C ARG A 98 5.52 11.21 -2.48
N GLU A 99 5.28 12.40 -1.92
CA GLU A 99 6.04 13.60 -2.26
C GLU A 99 7.39 13.68 -1.53
N ALA A 100 7.46 13.19 -0.29
CA ALA A 100 8.62 13.40 0.58
C ALA A 100 9.69 12.30 0.54
N VAL A 101 9.33 11.04 0.23
CA VAL A 101 10.28 9.89 0.32
C VAL A 101 10.36 9.02 -0.93
N PHE A 102 9.44 9.16 -1.88
CA PHE A 102 9.52 8.44 -3.15
C PHE A 102 10.23 9.29 -4.22
N VAL A 103 10.78 8.61 -5.22
CA VAL A 103 11.39 9.31 -6.36
C VAL A 103 10.29 10.01 -7.17
N ALA A 104 10.50 11.30 -7.44
CA ALA A 104 9.57 12.11 -8.22
C ALA A 104 9.43 11.59 -9.66
N ALA A 105 8.23 11.71 -10.23
CA ALA A 105 7.98 11.38 -11.63
C ALA A 105 8.83 12.29 -12.56
N PRO A 106 9.34 11.77 -13.70
CA PRO A 106 9.09 10.44 -14.29
C PRO A 106 9.86 9.28 -13.64
N GLY A 107 10.74 9.56 -12.67
CA GLY A 107 11.62 8.58 -12.07
C GLY A 107 12.94 8.40 -12.84
N PRO A 108 13.83 7.52 -12.36
CA PRO A 108 15.09 7.22 -13.04
C PRO A 108 14.84 6.47 -14.35
N ASP A 109 15.72 6.64 -15.33
CA ASP A 109 15.65 5.93 -16.62
C ASP A 109 15.97 4.43 -16.49
N SER A 110 15.69 3.66 -17.55
CA SER A 110 15.90 2.22 -17.59
C SER A 110 17.34 1.82 -17.27
N THR A 111 18.33 2.56 -17.78
CA THR A 111 19.76 2.28 -17.56
C THR A 111 20.15 2.44 -16.09
N THR A 112 19.66 3.51 -15.45
CA THR A 112 19.86 3.77 -14.02
C THR A 112 19.21 2.67 -13.18
N LEU A 113 17.97 2.29 -13.50
CA LEU A 113 17.24 1.25 -12.78
C LEU A 113 17.91 -0.13 -12.92
N GLN A 114 18.42 -0.48 -14.11
CA GLN A 114 19.16 -1.73 -14.33
C GLN A 114 20.45 -1.78 -13.50
N THR A 115 21.16 -0.64 -13.38
CA THR A 115 22.37 -0.55 -12.56
C THR A 115 22.06 -0.75 -11.08
N ILE A 116 21.01 -0.10 -10.57
CA ILE A 116 20.53 -0.29 -9.19
C ILE A 116 20.13 -1.75 -8.96
N ALA A 117 19.38 -2.35 -9.89
CA ALA A 117 18.96 -3.75 -9.81
C ALA A 117 20.17 -4.70 -9.72
N ARG A 118 21.18 -4.53 -10.58
CA ARG A 118 22.40 -5.35 -10.58
C ARG A 118 23.18 -5.23 -9.27
N THR A 119 23.16 -4.04 -8.64
CA THR A 119 23.84 -3.80 -7.36
C THR A 119 23.22 -4.62 -6.22
N HIS A 120 21.90 -4.82 -6.25
CA HIS A 120 21.17 -5.52 -5.18
C HIS A 120 20.85 -6.99 -5.49
N GLN A 121 20.73 -7.37 -6.75
CA GLN A 121 20.36 -8.73 -7.14
C GLN A 121 21.41 -9.73 -6.66
N GLY A 122 20.99 -10.67 -5.81
CA GLY A 122 21.86 -11.73 -5.30
C GLY A 122 22.83 -11.30 -4.21
N SER A 123 22.92 -10.02 -3.85
CA SER A 123 23.95 -9.54 -2.91
C SER A 123 23.83 -10.12 -1.50
N LEU A 124 22.61 -10.52 -1.10
CA LEU A 124 22.35 -11.17 0.19
C LEU A 124 22.27 -12.70 0.10
N THR A 125 21.92 -13.25 -1.07
CA THR A 125 21.70 -14.70 -1.24
C THR A 125 22.89 -15.41 -1.90
N GLY A 126 23.87 -14.66 -2.40
CA GLY A 126 24.98 -15.18 -3.20
C GLY A 126 24.59 -15.59 -4.62
N ALA A 127 23.30 -15.47 -5.00
CA ALA A 127 22.81 -15.81 -6.33
C ALA A 127 23.02 -14.63 -7.30
N PHE A 128 24.25 -14.44 -7.75
CA PHE A 128 24.54 -13.48 -8.82
C PHE A 128 23.89 -13.94 -10.13
N ALA A 129 23.40 -13.00 -10.93
CA ALA A 129 23.00 -13.30 -12.31
C ALA A 129 24.21 -13.93 -13.03
N PRO A 130 24.01 -14.94 -13.91
CA PRO A 130 25.08 -15.39 -14.78
C PRO A 130 25.64 -14.16 -15.49
N ALA A 131 26.95 -13.99 -15.49
CA ALA A 131 27.60 -12.90 -16.21
C ALA A 131 27.06 -12.93 -17.64
N ASP A 132 26.48 -11.82 -18.10
CA ASP A 132 26.11 -11.65 -19.49
C ASP A 132 27.33 -12.06 -20.31
N ASN A 133 27.21 -13.11 -21.13
CA ASN A 133 28.25 -13.52 -22.05
C ASN A 133 28.47 -12.35 -23.00
N VAL A 134 29.49 -11.54 -22.71
CA VAL A 134 30.04 -10.57 -23.64
C VAL A 134 30.89 -11.39 -24.63
N GLU A 135 30.28 -11.76 -25.76
CA GLU A 135 31.01 -11.95 -27.02
C GLU A 135 31.26 -10.60 -27.69
#